data_AF-A0A5S6PTX4-F1
#
_entry.id   AF-A0A5S6PTX4-F1
#
_cell.length_a   1.000
_cell.length_b   1.000
_cell.length_c   1.000
_cell.angle_alpha   90.00
_cell.angle_beta   90.00
_cell.angle_gamma   90.00
#
_symmetry.space_group_name_H-M   'P 1'
#
loop_
_entity.id
_entity.type
_entity.pdbx_description
1 polymer ?
#
loop_
_entity_poly.entity_id
_entity_poly.type
_entity_poly.pdbx_seq_one_letter_code
_entity_poly.pdbx_strand_id
1 'polypeptide(L)'
;MRLPNLLEHETVDEVIEQAAPWIPLHRLNCHPDTQLFLCSLFAPVCLATLDREILPCQSLCTAVQQGCESRMRQYGFPWPEMLSCNKYPKDNDMCIGAVSEKATNLSDTCSSCSQVSTYENILDHYCRSQIVVKARIGGINKSYVSVRKARSLKRSDRRRSVGRDTVIHFSASRGCPCHFSATGDLRFLIMADQNDRGDFIANLILPWRNTDKPFKRAIRSFRKLNCQSLGREIRESAYRRSLHRKGY
;
A
#
# COMPACT_ATOMS: atom_id res chain seq x y z
N MET A 1 -4.98 23.63 10.89
CA MET A 1 -5.77 23.35 9.67
C MET A 1 -6.85 24.40 9.54
N ARG A 2 -7.40 24.59 8.34
CA ARG A 2 -8.56 25.46 8.10
C ARG A 2 -9.85 24.65 8.18
N LEU A 3 -10.91 25.29 8.68
CA LEU A 3 -12.30 24.82 8.61
C LEU A 3 -13.17 25.94 8.00
N PRO A 4 -14.20 25.61 7.20
CA PRO A 4 -14.50 24.27 6.68
C PRO A 4 -13.35 23.74 5.80
N ASN A 5 -13.23 22.43 5.71
CA ASN A 5 -12.21 21.80 4.86
C ASN A 5 -12.71 21.63 3.41
N LEU A 6 -11.90 21.04 2.52
CA LEU A 6 -12.27 20.84 1.10
C LEU A 6 -13.42 19.84 0.88
N LEU A 7 -13.87 19.19 1.94
CA LEU A 7 -14.99 18.26 1.97
C LEU A 7 -16.17 18.84 2.77
N GLU A 8 -16.13 20.15 3.05
CA GLU A 8 -17.19 20.92 3.71
C GLU A 8 -17.48 20.51 5.16
N HIS A 9 -16.56 19.77 5.81
CA HIS A 9 -16.71 19.51 7.24
C HIS A 9 -16.39 20.77 8.04
N GLU A 10 -17.23 21.11 9.00
CA GLU A 10 -17.16 22.38 9.73
C GLU A 10 -16.46 22.25 11.08
N THR A 11 -16.36 21.03 11.60
CA THR A 11 -15.78 20.76 12.93
C THR A 11 -14.65 19.73 12.84
N VAL A 12 -13.71 19.82 13.78
CA VAL A 12 -12.61 18.84 13.87
C VAL A 12 -13.14 17.44 14.16
N ASP A 13 -14.18 17.32 14.98
CA ASP A 13 -14.77 16.02 15.34
C ASP A 13 -15.39 15.33 14.11
N GLU A 14 -16.12 16.10 13.29
CA GLU A 14 -16.64 15.62 12.02
C GLU A 14 -15.51 15.18 11.07
N VAL A 15 -14.45 15.99 10.94
CA VAL A 15 -13.26 15.62 10.14
C VAL A 15 -12.66 14.30 10.62
N ILE A 16 -12.49 14.11 11.93
CA ILE A 16 -11.93 12.88 12.50
C ILE A 16 -12.84 11.69 12.19
N GLU A 17 -14.16 11.86 12.33
CA GLU A 17 -15.13 10.80 12.04
C GLU A 17 -15.10 10.40 10.56
N GLN A 18 -15.15 11.38 9.66
CA GLN A 18 -15.22 11.18 8.21
C GLN A 18 -13.87 10.76 7.60
N ALA A 19 -12.75 11.09 8.24
CA ALA A 19 -11.41 10.63 7.82
C ALA A 19 -11.12 9.19 8.25
N ALA A 20 -11.71 8.70 9.35
CA ALA A 20 -11.39 7.38 9.90
C ALA A 20 -11.53 6.20 8.91
N PRO A 21 -12.55 6.16 8.02
CA PRO A 21 -12.67 5.13 6.99
C PRO A 21 -11.53 5.09 5.96
N TRP A 22 -10.72 6.15 5.85
CA TRP A 22 -9.61 6.26 4.89
C TRP A 22 -8.28 5.70 5.43
N ILE A 23 -8.19 5.44 6.74
CA ILE A 23 -6.99 4.88 7.38
C ILE A 23 -6.55 3.56 6.72
N PRO A 24 -7.43 2.58 6.42
CA PRO A 24 -7.05 1.37 5.71
C PRO A 24 -6.44 1.61 4.33
N LEU A 25 -6.94 2.59 3.56
CA LEU A 25 -6.40 2.93 2.25
C LEU A 25 -4.97 3.49 2.37
N HIS A 26 -4.74 4.40 3.31
CA HIS A 26 -3.41 4.90 3.59
C HIS A 26 -2.47 3.77 4.02
N ARG A 27 -2.91 2.89 4.92
CA ARG A 27 -2.13 1.73 5.38
C ARG A 27 -1.87 0.69 4.31
N LEU A 28 -2.72 0.60 3.29
CA LEU A 28 -2.52 -0.27 2.14
C LEU A 28 -1.33 0.18 1.28
N ASN A 29 -0.86 1.42 1.45
CA ASN A 29 0.37 1.93 0.85
C ASN A 29 0.40 1.73 -0.67
N CYS A 30 -0.71 2.06 -1.33
CA CYS A 30 -0.84 1.99 -2.79
C CYS A 30 -0.07 3.07 -3.53
N HIS A 31 0.13 4.24 -2.92
CA HIS A 31 0.96 5.31 -3.46
C HIS A 31 1.67 6.07 -2.32
N PRO A 32 2.95 6.48 -2.45
CA PRO A 32 3.66 7.23 -1.41
C PRO A 32 2.95 8.54 -1.02
N ASP A 33 2.38 9.25 -2.01
CA ASP A 33 1.71 10.53 -1.77
C ASP A 33 0.25 10.40 -1.30
N THR A 34 -0.24 9.18 -1.02
CA THR A 34 -1.65 8.97 -0.58
C THR A 34 -1.98 9.77 0.68
N GLN A 35 -1.05 9.82 1.64
CA GLN A 35 -1.25 10.59 2.87
C GLN A 35 -1.31 12.08 2.59
N LEU A 36 -0.39 12.59 1.76
CA LEU A 36 -0.34 14.00 1.39
C LEU A 36 -1.66 14.43 0.73
N PHE A 37 -2.15 13.63 -0.23
CA PHE A 37 -3.41 13.88 -0.91
C PHE A 37 -4.61 13.84 0.04
N LEU A 38 -4.73 12.82 0.90
CA LEU A 38 -5.86 12.77 1.84
C LEU A 38 -5.80 13.91 2.86
N CYS A 39 -4.61 14.24 3.37
CA CYS A 39 -4.44 15.33 4.32
C CYS A 39 -4.72 16.70 3.70
N SER A 40 -4.42 16.93 2.42
CA SER A 40 -4.76 18.22 1.78
C SER A 40 -6.27 18.45 1.73
N LEU A 41 -7.06 17.38 1.63
CA LEU A 41 -8.53 17.45 1.64
C LEU A 41 -9.10 17.56 3.05
N PHE A 42 -8.68 16.68 3.95
CA PHE A 42 -9.24 16.59 5.30
C PHE A 42 -8.71 17.67 6.25
N ALA A 43 -7.45 18.07 6.10
CA ALA A 43 -6.75 18.98 6.99
C ALA A 43 -5.92 20.02 6.20
N PRO A 44 -6.56 20.88 5.38
CA PRO A 44 -5.87 21.86 4.56
C PRO A 44 -5.01 22.81 5.42
N VAL A 45 -3.87 23.21 4.86
CA VAL A 45 -2.94 24.15 5.48
C VAL A 45 -3.63 25.49 5.70
N CYS A 46 -3.41 26.09 6.87
CA CYS A 46 -3.91 27.43 7.19
C CYS A 46 -2.75 28.43 7.05
N LEU A 47 -2.81 29.31 6.05
CA LEU A 47 -1.84 30.38 5.85
C LEU A 47 -2.50 31.71 6.22
N ALA A 48 -1.92 32.46 7.15
CA ALA A 48 -2.50 33.72 7.65
C ALA A 48 -2.70 34.80 6.57
N THR A 49 -1.93 34.74 5.48
CA THR A 49 -1.96 35.72 4.39
C THR A 49 -2.83 35.30 3.21
N LEU A 50 -3.42 34.09 3.24
CA LEU A 50 -4.18 33.54 2.12
C LEU A 50 -5.60 33.22 2.58
N ASP A 51 -6.57 34.02 2.13
CA ASP A 51 -7.99 33.81 2.44
C ASP A 51 -8.59 32.59 1.71
N ARG A 52 -7.89 32.11 0.68
CA ARG A 52 -8.29 30.97 -0.15
C ARG A 52 -7.50 29.73 0.24
N GLU A 53 -8.14 28.58 0.11
CA GLU A 53 -7.52 27.27 0.29
C GLU A 53 -6.60 26.89 -0.89
N ILE A 54 -5.53 26.16 -0.58
CA ILE A 54 -4.63 25.59 -1.59
C ILE A 54 -5.12 24.17 -1.89
N LEU A 55 -5.54 23.95 -3.13
CA LEU A 55 -6.00 22.65 -3.62
C LEU A 55 -4.82 21.72 -3.93
N PRO A 56 -5.00 20.38 -3.87
CA PRO A 56 -4.05 19.48 -4.49
C PRO A 56 -3.99 19.71 -6.00
N CYS A 57 -2.83 19.51 -6.62
CA CYS A 57 -2.73 19.55 -8.07
C CYS A 57 -3.42 18.33 -8.70
N GLN A 58 -3.89 18.48 -9.93
CA GLN A 58 -4.47 17.39 -10.69
C GLN A 58 -3.48 16.22 -10.90
N SER A 59 -2.18 16.48 -11.05
CA SER A 59 -1.15 15.43 -11.10
C SER A 59 -1.09 14.59 -9.83
N LEU A 60 -1.06 15.24 -8.66
CA LEU A 60 -1.02 14.57 -7.35
C LEU A 60 -2.24 13.65 -7.19
N CYS A 61 -3.44 14.17 -7.49
CA CYS A 61 -4.65 13.35 -7.45
C CYS A 61 -4.54 12.16 -8.41
N THR A 62 -4.15 12.41 -9.66
CA THR A 62 -4.11 11.38 -10.70
C THR A 62 -3.08 10.30 -10.36
N ALA A 63 -1.90 10.66 -9.84
CA ALA A 63 -0.87 9.73 -9.43
C ALA A 63 -1.36 8.82 -8.28
N VAL A 64 -2.00 9.40 -7.26
CA VAL A 64 -2.61 8.62 -6.17
C VAL A 64 -3.75 7.75 -6.69
N GLN A 65 -4.62 8.27 -7.54
CA GLN A 65 -5.71 7.51 -8.16
C GLN A 65 -5.17 6.31 -8.93
N GLN A 66 -4.14 6.49 -9.77
CA GLN A 66 -3.52 5.40 -10.55
C GLN A 66 -2.97 4.29 -9.65
N GLY A 67 -2.33 4.65 -8.53
CA GLY A 67 -1.80 3.66 -7.58
C GLY A 67 -2.90 2.94 -6.77
N CYS A 68 -3.96 3.67 -6.40
CA CYS A 68 -4.90 3.24 -5.37
C CYS A 68 -6.25 2.75 -5.90
N GLU A 69 -6.76 3.25 -7.02
CA GLU A 69 -8.12 2.98 -7.48
C GLU A 69 -8.35 1.50 -7.76
N SER A 70 -7.42 0.83 -8.45
CA SER A 70 -7.53 -0.61 -8.72
C SER A 70 -7.58 -1.43 -7.43
N ARG A 71 -6.81 -1.01 -6.41
CA ARG A 71 -6.78 -1.66 -5.10
C ARG A 71 -8.08 -1.41 -4.35
N MET A 72 -8.63 -0.20 -4.38
CA MET A 72 -9.95 0.10 -3.80
C MET A 72 -11.07 -0.71 -4.46
N ARG A 73 -11.11 -0.75 -5.80
CA ARG A 73 -12.11 -1.49 -6.58
C ARG A 73 -12.07 -2.99 -6.27
N GLN A 74 -10.89 -3.57 -6.05
CA GLN A 74 -10.75 -4.96 -5.64
C GLN A 74 -11.46 -5.27 -4.31
N TYR A 75 -11.53 -4.30 -3.39
CA TYR A 75 -12.31 -4.42 -2.15
C TYR A 75 -13.74 -3.89 -2.28
N GLY A 76 -14.17 -3.54 -3.50
CA GLY A 76 -15.50 -3.03 -3.84
C GLY A 76 -15.76 -1.63 -3.30
N PHE A 77 -14.73 -0.79 -3.29
CA PHE A 77 -14.85 0.65 -3.11
C PHE A 77 -14.44 1.34 -4.42
N PRO A 78 -15.35 1.92 -5.19
CA PRO A 78 -14.96 2.74 -6.34
C PRO A 78 -14.21 3.99 -5.89
N TRP A 79 -13.44 4.62 -6.79
CA TRP A 79 -12.90 5.95 -6.53
C TRP A 79 -14.08 6.94 -6.44
N PRO A 80 -14.34 7.55 -5.27
CA PRO A 80 -15.57 8.30 -5.09
C PRO A 80 -15.48 9.68 -5.71
N GLU A 81 -16.63 10.25 -6.02
CA GLU A 81 -16.73 11.56 -6.68
C GLU A 81 -16.09 12.70 -5.87
N MET A 82 -16.11 12.60 -4.53
CA MET A 82 -15.42 13.55 -3.64
C MET A 82 -13.90 13.61 -3.91
N LEU A 83 -13.31 12.57 -4.50
CA LEU A 83 -11.89 12.53 -4.88
C LEU A 83 -11.66 12.68 -6.39
N SER A 84 -12.68 13.05 -7.17
CA SER A 84 -12.56 13.18 -8.63
C SER A 84 -11.48 14.19 -9.03
N CYS A 85 -10.47 13.74 -9.79
CA CYS A 85 -9.32 14.58 -10.14
C CYS A 85 -9.66 15.75 -11.07
N ASN A 86 -10.83 15.75 -11.69
CA ASN A 86 -11.31 16.86 -12.53
C ASN A 86 -11.70 18.10 -11.71
N LYS A 87 -11.85 17.96 -10.39
CA LYS A 87 -12.15 19.07 -9.46
C LYS A 87 -10.93 19.91 -9.13
N TYR A 88 -9.73 19.42 -9.45
CA TYR A 88 -8.47 20.01 -9.04
C TYR A 88 -7.78 20.78 -10.18
N PRO A 89 -7.08 21.88 -9.86
CA PRO A 89 -6.38 22.67 -10.86
C PRO A 89 -5.24 21.88 -11.50
N LYS A 90 -4.96 22.19 -12.77
CA LYS A 90 -3.73 21.73 -13.42
C LYS A 90 -2.50 22.26 -12.68
N ASP A 91 -1.40 21.54 -12.82
CA ASP A 91 -0.10 21.88 -12.26
C ASP A 91 0.40 23.23 -12.77
N ASN A 92 0.08 24.26 -11.99
CA ASN A 92 0.53 25.65 -12.15
C ASN A 92 1.08 26.13 -10.79
N ASP A 93 1.41 27.42 -10.66
CA ASP A 93 2.16 27.97 -9.52
C ASP A 93 1.45 27.96 -8.16
N MET A 94 0.20 27.48 -8.02
CA MET A 94 -0.51 27.50 -6.74
C MET A 94 -1.39 26.26 -6.50
N CYS A 95 -0.76 25.09 -6.39
CA CYS A 95 -1.39 23.87 -5.89
C CYS A 95 -0.37 22.94 -5.20
N ILE A 96 -0.84 21.99 -4.40
CA ILE A 96 0.00 20.99 -3.72
C ILE A 96 0.36 19.88 -4.72
N GLY A 97 1.58 19.90 -5.24
CA GLY A 97 2.06 18.92 -6.21
C GLY A 97 2.57 17.61 -5.59
N ALA A 98 2.76 16.60 -6.44
CA ALA A 98 3.35 15.33 -6.06
C ALA A 98 4.79 15.50 -5.53
N VAL A 99 5.12 14.81 -4.44
CA VAL A 99 6.46 14.80 -3.86
C VAL A 99 7.25 13.63 -4.44
N SER A 100 6.59 12.50 -4.70
CA SER A 100 7.25 11.32 -5.26
C SER A 100 7.82 11.54 -6.66
N GLU A 101 7.14 12.32 -7.50
CA GLU A 101 7.60 12.61 -8.86
C GLU A 101 8.85 13.50 -8.89
N LYS A 102 8.98 14.42 -7.93
CA LYS A 102 10.20 15.23 -7.76
C LYS A 102 11.37 14.38 -7.26
N ALA A 103 11.10 13.34 -6.49
CA ALA A 103 12.10 12.38 -6.03
C ALA A 103 12.53 11.39 -7.12
N THR A 104 11.72 11.12 -8.15
CA THR A 104 12.04 10.13 -9.21
C THR A 104 13.22 10.48 -10.12
N ASN A 105 13.76 11.70 -10.04
CA ASN A 105 15.09 11.97 -10.62
C ASN A 105 16.22 11.20 -9.90
N LEU A 106 15.96 10.59 -8.74
CA LEU A 106 16.77 9.54 -8.14
C LEU A 106 16.04 8.19 -8.27
N SER A 107 16.49 7.34 -9.19
CA SER A 107 15.91 6.04 -9.52
C SER A 107 16.10 4.95 -8.44
N ASP A 108 16.00 5.30 -7.15
CA ASP A 108 16.46 4.44 -6.05
C ASP A 108 15.33 3.72 -5.31
N THR A 109 14.06 4.00 -5.61
CA THR A 109 12.94 3.38 -4.89
C THR A 109 12.51 2.06 -5.52
N CYS A 110 12.98 0.95 -4.95
CA CYS A 110 12.57 -0.39 -5.37
C CYS A 110 11.28 -0.84 -4.69
N SER A 111 10.18 -0.89 -5.44
CA SER A 111 8.86 -1.33 -4.93
C SER A 111 8.88 -2.73 -4.29
N SER A 112 9.78 -3.62 -4.71
CA SER A 112 9.92 -4.95 -4.13
C SER A 112 10.40 -4.92 -2.68
N CYS A 113 11.19 -3.92 -2.24
CA CYS A 113 11.79 -3.90 -0.89
C CYS A 113 11.55 -2.62 -0.09
N SER A 114 10.86 -1.63 -0.66
CA SER A 114 10.43 -0.41 0.04
C SER A 114 9.04 -0.52 0.69
N GLN A 115 8.42 -1.71 0.67
CA GLN A 115 7.09 -1.92 1.24
C GLN A 115 7.07 -1.76 2.76
N VAL A 116 5.93 -1.30 3.29
CA VAL A 116 5.67 -1.18 4.73
C VAL A 116 4.97 -2.42 5.29
N SER A 117 5.19 -2.74 6.57
CA SER A 117 4.67 -3.95 7.22
C SER A 117 3.31 -3.78 7.92
N THR A 118 2.43 -2.94 7.38
CA THR A 118 1.07 -2.77 7.90
C THR A 118 0.23 -4.03 7.67
N TYR A 119 -0.82 -4.22 8.47
CA TYR A 119 -1.71 -5.37 8.32
C TYR A 119 -2.38 -5.37 6.94
N GLU A 120 -2.91 -4.22 6.54
CA GLU A 120 -3.64 -4.00 5.30
C GLU A 120 -2.75 -4.22 4.08
N ASN A 121 -1.53 -3.67 4.06
CA ASN A 121 -0.60 -3.86 2.94
C ASN A 121 -0.19 -5.34 2.78
N ILE A 122 0.11 -6.04 3.89
CA ILE A 122 0.50 -7.46 3.82
C ILE A 122 -0.65 -8.33 3.29
N LEU A 123 -1.89 -8.07 3.72
CA LEU A 123 -3.05 -8.83 3.22
C LEU A 123 -3.31 -8.54 1.74
N ASP A 124 -3.18 -7.29 1.32
CA ASP A 124 -3.36 -6.92 -0.07
C ASP A 124 -2.35 -7.61 -1.00
N HIS A 125 -1.06 -7.55 -0.65
CA HIS A 125 -0.02 -8.27 -1.39
C HIS A 125 -0.23 -9.78 -1.36
N TYR A 126 -0.70 -10.36 -0.24
CA TYR A 126 -1.03 -11.79 -0.15
C TYR A 126 -2.12 -12.18 -1.16
N CYS A 127 -3.15 -11.34 -1.30
CA CYS A 127 -4.27 -11.61 -2.19
C CYS A 127 -3.91 -11.47 -3.67
N ARG A 128 -2.99 -10.56 -4.00
CA ARG A 128 -2.57 -10.31 -5.38
C ARG A 128 -1.44 -11.21 -5.86
N SER A 129 -0.56 -11.64 -4.96
CA SER A 129 0.63 -12.40 -5.36
C SER A 129 0.30 -13.85 -5.63
N GLN A 130 0.86 -14.45 -6.67
CA GLN A 130 0.70 -15.88 -6.95
C GLN A 130 1.43 -16.74 -5.92
N ILE A 131 2.68 -16.39 -5.59
CA ILE A 131 3.46 -17.07 -4.56
C ILE A 131 3.64 -16.20 -3.32
N VAL A 132 3.58 -16.84 -2.16
CA VAL A 132 3.82 -16.21 -0.86
C VAL A 132 4.68 -17.16 -0.04
N VAL A 133 5.93 -16.79 0.21
CA VAL A 133 6.91 -17.69 0.82
C VAL A 133 7.58 -17.08 2.04
N LYS A 134 7.86 -17.95 3.02
CA LYS A 134 8.85 -17.70 4.07
C LYS A 134 10.16 -18.32 3.63
N ALA A 135 11.15 -17.50 3.29
CA ALA A 135 12.42 -17.98 2.75
C ALA A 135 13.63 -17.31 3.40
N ARG A 136 14.82 -17.80 3.11
CA ARG A 136 16.08 -17.10 3.36
C ARG A 136 16.65 -16.60 2.05
N ILE A 137 17.34 -15.47 2.10
CA ILE A 137 18.08 -14.95 0.94
C ILE A 137 19.43 -15.70 0.88
N GLY A 138 19.72 -16.29 -0.27
CA GLY A 138 20.99 -16.96 -0.55
C GLY A 138 22.02 -16.00 -1.16
N GLY A 139 21.55 -15.09 -2.01
CA GLY A 139 22.33 -14.05 -2.65
C GLY A 139 21.42 -12.98 -3.23
N ILE A 140 21.96 -11.78 -3.40
CA ILE A 140 21.25 -10.65 -3.99
C ILE A 140 22.10 -10.04 -5.10
N ASN A 141 21.44 -9.72 -6.20
CA ASN A 141 21.98 -8.92 -7.29
C ASN A 141 21.13 -7.63 -7.43
N LYS A 142 21.47 -6.75 -8.34
CA LYS A 142 20.67 -5.58 -8.72
C LYS A 142 19.32 -5.98 -9.31
N SER A 143 19.21 -7.10 -10.03
CA SER A 143 17.98 -7.46 -10.78
C SER A 143 17.16 -8.59 -10.15
N TYR A 144 17.72 -9.36 -9.23
CA TYR A 144 17.03 -10.49 -8.62
C TYR A 144 17.60 -10.85 -7.25
N VAL A 145 16.84 -11.68 -6.54
CA VAL A 145 17.25 -12.35 -5.30
C VAL A 145 17.16 -13.86 -5.47
N SER A 146 18.17 -14.60 -5.02
CA SER A 146 18.10 -16.05 -4.93
C SER A 146 17.59 -16.44 -3.55
N VAL A 147 16.59 -17.33 -3.51
CA VAL A 147 15.95 -17.76 -2.28
C VAL A 147 16.18 -19.23 -2.00
N ARG A 148 16.49 -19.53 -0.74
CA ARG A 148 16.74 -20.88 -0.25
C ARG A 148 15.87 -21.19 0.96
N LYS A 149 15.63 -22.49 1.19
CA LYS A 149 14.78 -22.99 2.28
C LYS A 149 13.39 -22.31 2.27
N ALA A 150 12.84 -22.09 1.08
CA ALA A 150 11.58 -21.39 0.87
C ALA A 150 10.38 -22.30 1.17
N ARG A 151 9.51 -21.86 2.07
CA ARG A 151 8.27 -22.54 2.44
C ARG A 151 7.07 -21.72 1.98
N SER A 152 6.19 -22.31 1.16
CA SER A 152 4.94 -21.65 0.76
C SER A 152 4.02 -21.46 1.97
N LEU A 153 3.36 -20.30 2.00
CA LEU A 153 2.35 -19.92 2.98
C LEU A 153 0.94 -19.95 2.38
N LYS A 154 0.80 -20.10 1.05
CA LYS A 154 -0.50 -20.29 0.42
C LYS A 154 -1.01 -21.71 0.63
N ARG A 155 -2.31 -21.83 0.86
CA ARG A 155 -2.98 -23.13 1.10
C ARG A 155 -3.13 -23.98 -0.16
N SER A 156 -3.24 -23.32 -1.33
CA SER A 156 -3.41 -23.97 -2.63
C SER A 156 -2.15 -24.70 -3.11
N ASP A 157 -0.97 -24.32 -2.62
CA ASP A 157 0.27 -24.97 -2.99
C ASP A 157 0.39 -26.35 -2.33
N ARG A 158 0.14 -27.40 -3.13
CA ARG A 158 0.39 -28.79 -2.71
C ARG A 158 1.87 -29.03 -2.37
N ARG A 159 2.79 -28.30 -3.02
CA ARG A 159 4.22 -28.33 -2.69
C ARG A 159 4.52 -27.30 -1.60
N ARG A 160 4.75 -27.77 -0.37
CA ARG A 160 5.14 -26.91 0.78
C ARG A 160 6.50 -26.22 0.59
N SER A 161 7.35 -26.73 -0.30
CA SER A 161 8.69 -26.21 -0.58
C SER A 161 8.77 -25.76 -2.03
N VAL A 162 9.28 -24.55 -2.25
CA VAL A 162 9.73 -24.12 -3.58
C VAL A 162 11.09 -24.79 -3.85
N GLY A 163 11.45 -24.97 -5.13
CA GLY A 163 12.70 -25.61 -5.54
C GLY A 163 13.92 -25.00 -4.86
N ARG A 164 15.00 -25.80 -4.70
CA ARG A 164 16.28 -25.27 -4.22
C ARG A 164 16.72 -24.13 -5.15
N ASP A 165 17.14 -23.02 -4.56
CA ASP A 165 17.69 -21.84 -5.23
C ASP A 165 16.76 -21.24 -6.29
N THR A 166 15.52 -20.97 -5.90
CA THR A 166 14.57 -20.24 -6.76
C THR A 166 15.03 -18.80 -6.93
N VAL A 167 15.00 -18.29 -8.16
CA VAL A 167 15.29 -16.89 -8.47
C VAL A 167 13.99 -16.09 -8.50
N ILE A 168 13.98 -14.94 -7.84
CA ILE A 168 12.87 -13.99 -7.87
C ILE A 168 13.42 -12.65 -8.33
N HIS A 169 12.95 -12.17 -9.47
CA HIS A 169 13.36 -10.93 -10.10
C HIS A 169 12.70 -9.73 -9.41
N PHE A 170 13.34 -8.57 -9.49
CA PHE A 170 12.72 -7.32 -9.09
C PHE A 170 11.94 -6.70 -10.26
N SER A 171 10.99 -5.82 -9.96
CA SER A 171 10.20 -5.14 -11.00
C SER A 171 10.97 -4.04 -11.74
N ALA A 172 12.09 -3.56 -11.18
CA ALA A 172 12.84 -2.43 -11.75
C ALA A 172 13.84 -2.89 -12.83
N SER A 173 13.75 -2.29 -14.02
CA SER A 173 14.63 -2.58 -15.16
C SER A 173 16.07 -2.10 -14.97
N ARG A 174 16.29 -1.02 -14.20
CA ARG A 174 17.62 -0.44 -13.92
C ARG A 174 18.31 -1.02 -12.69
N GLY A 175 17.72 -2.06 -12.09
CA GLY A 175 18.16 -2.64 -10.84
C GLY A 175 17.54 -1.98 -9.61
N CYS A 176 17.55 -2.71 -8.49
CA CYS A 176 16.95 -2.36 -7.22
C CYS A 176 18.02 -2.32 -6.13
N PRO A 177 18.20 -1.18 -5.43
CA PRO A 177 19.16 -1.05 -4.33
C PRO A 177 18.61 -1.65 -3.03
N CYS A 178 18.19 -2.91 -3.06
CA CYS A 178 17.72 -3.58 -1.85
C CYS A 178 18.92 -3.97 -0.99
N HIS A 179 19.08 -3.32 0.16
CA HIS A 179 20.10 -3.69 1.13
C HIS A 179 19.56 -4.74 2.10
N PHE A 180 19.69 -6.02 1.72
CA PHE A 180 19.52 -7.12 2.65
C PHE A 180 20.89 -7.56 3.15
N SER A 181 21.09 -7.61 4.46
CA SER A 181 22.24 -8.33 5.01
C SER A 181 22.10 -9.80 4.60
N ALA A 182 22.85 -10.21 3.57
CA ALA A 182 22.98 -11.60 3.14
C ALA A 182 23.64 -12.47 4.24
N THR A 183 24.23 -11.81 5.24
CA THR A 183 24.90 -12.39 6.40
C THR A 183 23.89 -12.71 7.50
N GLY A 184 23.26 -13.88 7.42
CA GLY A 184 22.58 -14.45 8.59
C GLY A 184 21.47 -15.46 8.30
N ASP A 185 21.00 -16.11 9.36
CA ASP A 185 19.89 -17.07 9.33
C ASP A 185 18.51 -16.36 9.24
N LEU A 186 18.51 -15.07 8.88
CA LEU A 186 17.34 -14.22 8.77
C LEU A 186 16.38 -14.72 7.69
N ARG A 187 15.11 -14.72 8.04
CA ARG A 187 14.02 -15.13 7.17
C ARG A 187 13.29 -13.90 6.66
N PHE A 188 12.72 -14.02 5.48
CA PHE A 188 11.95 -12.98 4.80
C PHE A 188 10.59 -13.54 4.41
N LEU A 189 9.58 -12.66 4.45
CA LEU A 189 8.33 -12.84 3.74
C LEU A 189 8.53 -12.29 2.34
N ILE A 190 8.37 -13.15 1.33
CA ILE A 190 8.52 -12.77 -0.08
C ILE A 190 7.22 -13.10 -0.79
N MET A 191 6.71 -12.13 -1.52
CA MET A 191 5.51 -12.27 -2.34
C MET A 191 5.81 -11.82 -3.76
N ALA A 192 5.43 -12.66 -4.71
CA ALA A 192 5.73 -12.44 -6.11
C ALA A 192 4.60 -12.92 -7.01
N ASP A 193 4.52 -12.31 -8.18
CA ASP A 193 3.64 -12.70 -9.27
C ASP A 193 4.47 -13.28 -10.42
N GLN A 194 3.87 -14.12 -11.25
CA GLN A 194 4.55 -14.72 -12.39
C GLN A 194 4.25 -13.89 -13.64
N ASN A 195 5.29 -13.51 -14.39
CA ASN A 195 5.11 -12.86 -15.68
C ASN A 195 4.75 -13.89 -16.77
N ASP A 196 4.47 -13.41 -17.99
CA ASP A 196 4.11 -14.28 -19.14
C ASP A 196 5.20 -15.29 -19.51
N ARG A 197 6.46 -15.04 -19.11
CA ARG A 197 7.61 -15.93 -19.36
C ARG A 197 7.77 -17.02 -18.31
N GLY A 198 7.02 -16.94 -17.23
CA GLY A 198 7.14 -17.85 -16.11
C GLY A 198 8.11 -17.39 -15.01
N ASP A 199 8.70 -16.20 -15.12
CA ASP A 199 9.60 -15.66 -14.11
C ASP A 199 8.81 -15.03 -12.96
N PHE A 200 9.26 -15.25 -11.73
CA PHE A 200 8.67 -14.60 -10.55
C PHE A 200 9.20 -13.18 -10.39
N ILE A 201 8.29 -12.20 -10.33
CA ILE A 201 8.57 -10.79 -10.06
C ILE A 201 8.12 -10.44 -8.64
N ALA A 202 9.06 -10.04 -7.78
CA ALA A 202 8.80 -9.65 -6.40
C ALA A 202 8.00 -8.35 -6.33
N ASN A 203 6.84 -8.41 -5.66
CA ASN A 203 6.03 -7.24 -5.31
C ASN A 203 6.32 -6.77 -3.87
N LEU A 204 6.77 -7.68 -3.01
CA LEU A 204 7.05 -7.40 -1.60
C LEU A 204 8.09 -8.37 -1.04
N ILE A 205 9.10 -7.81 -0.36
CA ILE A 205 10.12 -8.51 0.41
C ILE A 205 10.25 -7.80 1.76
N LEU A 206 9.84 -8.47 2.83
CA LEU A 206 9.90 -7.94 4.19
C LEU A 206 10.72 -8.87 5.10
N PRO A 207 11.55 -8.33 6.02
CA PRO A 207 12.15 -9.12 7.08
C PRO A 207 11.07 -9.83 7.92
N TRP A 208 11.33 -11.07 8.33
CA TRP A 208 10.39 -11.83 9.15
C TRP A 208 10.37 -11.34 10.60
N ARG A 209 9.50 -10.38 10.92
CA ARG A 209 9.40 -9.75 12.25
C ARG A 209 8.21 -10.28 13.05
N ASN A 210 8.36 -11.43 13.70
CA ASN A 210 7.26 -12.05 14.46
C ASN A 210 6.95 -11.35 15.81
N THR A 211 7.77 -10.37 16.20
CA THR A 211 7.53 -9.47 17.34
C THR A 211 6.59 -8.33 16.97
N ASP A 212 6.52 -7.96 15.69
CA ASP A 212 5.66 -6.89 15.20
C ASP A 212 4.19 -7.33 15.16
N LYS A 213 3.33 -6.62 15.89
CA LYS A 213 1.92 -7.02 16.09
C LYS A 213 1.12 -7.04 14.77
N PRO A 214 1.16 -6.00 13.91
CA PRO A 214 0.50 -6.00 12.61
C PRO A 214 0.98 -7.15 11.71
N PHE A 215 2.31 -7.33 11.58
CA PHE A 215 2.88 -8.43 10.81
C PHE A 215 2.38 -9.79 11.30
N LYS A 216 2.49 -10.06 12.61
CA LYS A 216 2.04 -11.32 13.22
C LYS A 216 0.54 -11.57 13.00
N ARG A 217 -0.28 -10.53 13.09
CA ARG A 217 -1.73 -10.60 12.83
C ARG A 217 -2.00 -10.94 11.36
N ALA A 218 -1.27 -10.33 10.42
CA ALA A 218 -1.42 -10.60 8.99
C ALA A 218 -1.08 -12.06 8.66
N ILE A 219 0.08 -12.55 9.09
CA ILE A 219 0.51 -13.94 8.85
C ILE A 219 -0.50 -14.97 9.41
N ARG A 220 -1.10 -14.70 10.57
CA ARG A 220 -2.13 -15.59 11.15
C ARG A 220 -3.42 -15.61 10.33
N SER A 221 -3.74 -14.50 9.67
CA SER A 221 -4.97 -14.35 8.88
C SER A 221 -4.92 -15.17 7.59
N PHE A 222 -3.73 -15.38 6.99
CA PHE A 222 -3.58 -16.09 5.70
C PHE A 222 -4.31 -17.44 5.62
N ARG A 223 -4.40 -18.20 6.73
CA ARG A 223 -5.03 -19.52 6.74
C ARG A 223 -6.56 -19.49 6.56
N LYS A 224 -7.19 -18.41 7.02
CA LYS A 224 -8.65 -18.25 7.04
C LYS A 224 -9.14 -17.22 6.03
N LEU A 225 -8.23 -16.40 5.51
CA LEU A 225 -8.56 -15.31 4.61
C LEU A 225 -9.09 -15.83 3.29
N ASN A 226 -10.26 -15.32 2.89
CA ASN A 226 -10.77 -15.46 1.54
C ASN A 226 -10.66 -14.10 0.82
N CYS A 227 -9.75 -14.01 -0.13
CA CYS A 227 -9.51 -12.78 -0.88
C CYS A 227 -10.71 -12.35 -1.74
N GLN A 228 -11.64 -13.25 -2.06
CA GLN A 228 -12.86 -12.91 -2.80
C GLN A 228 -13.92 -12.26 -1.90
N SER A 229 -13.94 -12.55 -0.61
CA SER A 229 -14.90 -11.97 0.35
C SER A 229 -14.33 -10.81 1.17
N LEU A 230 -13.01 -10.61 1.17
CA LEU A 230 -12.35 -9.60 2.02
C LEU A 230 -12.96 -8.20 1.89
N GLY A 231 -13.27 -7.74 0.68
CA GLY A 231 -13.92 -6.44 0.48
C GLY A 231 -15.30 -6.34 1.15
N ARG A 232 -16.10 -7.41 1.09
CA ARG A 232 -17.40 -7.48 1.77
C ARG A 232 -17.23 -7.45 3.29
N GLU A 233 -16.28 -8.21 3.83
CA GLU A 233 -15.97 -8.24 5.26
C GLU A 233 -15.52 -6.86 5.78
N ILE A 234 -14.74 -6.11 4.98
CA ILE A 234 -14.32 -4.74 5.33
C ILE A 234 -15.55 -3.81 5.38
N ARG A 235 -16.43 -3.86 4.38
CA ARG A 235 -17.67 -3.06 4.35
C ARG A 235 -18.57 -3.36 5.56
N GLU A 236 -18.79 -4.63 5.86
CA GLU A 236 -19.60 -5.05 7.01
C GLU A 236 -18.98 -4.58 8.34
N SER A 237 -17.65 -4.65 8.47
CA SER A 237 -16.95 -4.15 9.65
C SER A 237 -17.09 -2.63 9.81
N ALA A 238 -16.99 -1.88 8.73
CA ALA A 238 -17.14 -0.42 8.74
C ALA A 238 -18.58 -0.02 9.12
N TYR A 239 -19.58 -0.68 8.53
CA TYR A 239 -20.99 -0.43 8.82
C TYR A 239 -21.35 -0.74 10.29
N ARG A 240 -20.84 -1.84 10.87
CA ARG A 240 -21.06 -2.14 12.29
C ARG A 240 -20.46 -1.08 13.22
N ARG A 241 -19.31 -0.49 12.86
CA ARG A 241 -18.69 0.57 13.67
C ARG A 241 -19.45 1.89 13.59
N SER A 242 -19.99 2.25 12.42
CA SER A 242 -20.82 3.45 12.30
C SER A 242 -22.14 3.31 13.07
N LEU A 243 -22.76 2.14 13.05
CA LEU A 243 -23.94 1.85 13.89
C LEU A 243 -23.64 1.99 15.39
N HIS A 244 -22.51 1.47 15.86
CA HIS A 244 -22.12 1.60 17.26
C HIS A 244 -21.88 3.05 17.70
N ARG A 245 -21.41 3.91 16.79
CA ARG A 245 -21.21 5.34 17.07
C ARG A 245 -22.52 6.14 17.12
N LYS A 246 -23.54 5.75 16.34
CA LYS A 246 -24.86 6.39 16.34
C LYS A 246 -25.75 5.97 17.53
N GLY A 247 -25.32 4.99 18.32
CA GLY A 247 -26.09 4.44 19.44
C GLY A 247 -25.77 5.03 20.82
N TYR A 248 -25.13 6.21 20.88
CA TYR A 248 -24.81 6.92 22.12
C TYR A 248 -25.30 8.37 22.05
#